data_AF-A0A948ZRM1-F1
#
_entry.id   AF-A0A948ZRM1-F1
#
_cell.length_a   1.000
_cell.length_b   1.000
_cell.length_c   1.000
_cell.angle_alpha   90.00
_cell.angle_beta   90.00
_cell.angle_gamma   90.00
#
_symmetry.space_group_name_H-M   'P 1'
#
loop_
_entity.id
_entity.type
_entity.pdbx_description
1 polymer ?
#
loop_
_entity_poly.entity_id
_entity_poly.type
_entity_poly.pdbx_seq_one_letter_code
_entity_poly.pdbx_strand_id
1 'polypeptide(L)'
;MNPTDWDKLNVSGNSRGAAFAVSDHSGPAADPPRPADARPEITLTDLQQLIRKMYMEKDVARGIDGTFLWLIEEVGELASALREGTKEERSAECADVLAWLVTIANVAGVDLTEAVARKYGSGCPGCGRFVCTCPDAGKP
;
A
#
# COMPACT_ATOMS: atom_id res chain seq x y z
N MET A 1 -26.32 42.91 4.80
CA MET A 1 -27.10 43.18 3.57
C MET A 1 -26.57 42.30 2.46
N ASN A 2 -27.51 41.81 1.65
CA ASN A 2 -27.39 40.83 0.57
C ASN A 2 -26.64 41.41 -0.66
N PRO A 3 -25.75 40.66 -1.36
CA PRO A 3 -25.05 41.16 -2.54
C PRO A 3 -25.85 40.88 -3.82
N THR A 4 -26.73 41.80 -4.18
CA THR A 4 -27.26 41.95 -5.55
C THR A 4 -27.41 43.44 -5.85
N ASP A 5 -26.37 44.08 -6.41
CA ASP A 5 -26.45 45.41 -7.06
C ASP A 5 -25.09 45.79 -7.68
N TRP A 6 -24.73 45.20 -8.82
CA TRP A 6 -23.55 45.62 -9.60
C TRP A 6 -23.88 46.20 -10.98
N ASP A 7 -25.15 46.43 -11.29
CA ASP A 7 -25.53 47.14 -12.51
C ASP A 7 -25.64 48.65 -12.24
N LYS A 8 -24.58 49.38 -12.57
CA LYS A 8 -24.59 50.53 -13.51
C LYS A 8 -23.34 51.40 -13.37
N LEU A 9 -22.94 51.93 -14.54
CA LEU A 9 -22.04 53.06 -14.82
C LEU A 9 -20.66 52.63 -15.35
N ASN A 10 -20.47 52.61 -16.66
CA ASN A 10 -20.09 53.84 -17.38
C ASN A 10 -20.04 53.63 -18.91
N VAL A 11 -20.57 54.61 -19.64
CA VAL A 11 -20.59 54.69 -21.11
C VAL A 11 -19.56 55.71 -21.57
N SER A 12 -18.75 55.35 -22.57
CA SER A 12 -18.11 56.18 -23.62
C SER A 12 -16.83 55.43 -24.06
N GLY A 13 -16.39 55.38 -25.32
CA GLY A 13 -16.81 55.97 -26.57
C GLY A 13 -15.60 55.95 -27.52
N ASN A 14 -15.85 55.51 -28.76
CA ASN A 14 -15.15 55.87 -30.00
C ASN A 14 -13.95 55.04 -30.57
N SER A 15 -14.16 54.72 -31.86
CA SER A 15 -13.26 54.81 -33.01
C SER A 15 -12.24 53.71 -33.38
N ARG A 16 -12.57 53.10 -34.54
CA ARG A 16 -11.74 52.85 -35.75
C ARG A 16 -10.73 51.69 -35.74
N GLY A 17 -10.94 50.78 -36.70
CA GLY A 17 -9.89 50.43 -37.67
C GLY A 17 -9.18 49.09 -37.48
N ALA A 18 -9.60 48.11 -38.30
CA ALA A 18 -8.79 47.12 -39.02
C ALA A 18 -7.55 46.49 -38.35
N ALA A 19 -7.61 45.17 -38.11
CA ALA A 19 -6.72 44.17 -38.73
C ALA A 19 -7.00 42.78 -38.11
N PHE A 20 -7.24 41.78 -38.97
CA PHE A 20 -7.21 40.37 -38.59
C PHE A 20 -5.77 39.99 -38.19
N ALA A 21 -5.57 39.58 -36.94
CA ALA A 21 -4.35 38.92 -36.49
C ALA A 21 -4.76 37.64 -35.77
N VAL A 22 -4.38 36.49 -36.35
CA VAL A 22 -4.53 35.18 -35.72
C VAL A 22 -3.48 35.11 -34.61
N SER A 23 -3.89 35.33 -33.37
CA SER A 23 -3.03 35.16 -32.20
C SER A 23 -2.90 33.66 -31.90
N ASP A 24 -1.70 33.15 -32.14
CA ASP A 24 -1.25 31.81 -31.79
C ASP A 24 -1.37 31.64 -30.25
N HIS A 25 -2.36 30.88 -29.79
CA HIS A 25 -2.60 30.63 -28.36
C HIS A 25 -1.66 29.51 -27.88
N SER A 26 -0.36 29.79 -27.85
CA SER A 26 0.58 28.98 -27.08
C SER A 26 0.66 29.54 -25.66
N GLY A 27 -0.38 29.26 -24.86
CA GLY A 27 -0.28 29.41 -23.40
C GLY A 27 0.81 28.48 -22.86
N PRO A 28 1.49 28.83 -21.74
CA PRO A 28 2.47 27.93 -21.16
C PRO A 28 1.78 26.60 -20.86
N ALA A 29 2.35 25.50 -21.36
CA ALA A 29 1.88 24.17 -21.05
C ALA A 29 1.81 24.06 -19.53
N ALA A 30 0.60 23.90 -19.00
CA ALA A 30 0.41 23.64 -17.59
C ALA A 30 1.27 22.41 -17.23
N ASP A 31 2.04 22.52 -16.14
CA ASP A 31 2.76 21.37 -15.61
C ASP A 31 1.79 20.19 -15.45
N PRO A 32 2.20 18.96 -15.81
CA PRO A 32 1.37 17.79 -15.58
C PRO A 32 1.07 17.68 -14.08
N PRO A 33 -0.18 17.39 -13.68
CA PRO A 33 -0.52 17.25 -12.28
C PRO A 33 0.34 16.14 -11.66
N ARG A 34 1.12 16.49 -10.63
CA ARG A 34 1.82 15.50 -9.81
C ARG A 34 0.75 14.59 -9.18
N PRO A 35 0.82 13.25 -9.32
CA PRO A 35 -0.27 12.39 -8.86
C PRO A 35 -0.38 12.50 -7.34
N ALA A 36 -1.52 13.02 -6.88
CA ALA A 36 -1.79 13.36 -5.49
C ALA A 36 -2.21 12.15 -4.62
N ASP A 37 -2.24 10.91 -5.16
CA ASP A 37 -2.93 9.76 -4.53
C ASP A 37 -2.18 8.42 -4.64
N ALA A 38 -0.86 8.42 -4.86
CA ALA A 38 -0.11 7.16 -4.86
C ALA A 38 -0.01 6.61 -3.44
N ARG A 39 -0.88 5.64 -3.09
CA ARG A 39 -0.72 4.82 -1.89
C ARG A 39 0.70 4.20 -1.91
N PRO A 40 1.42 4.17 -0.79
CA PRO A 40 2.73 3.56 -0.76
C PRO A 40 2.59 2.07 -1.12
N GLU A 41 3.25 1.66 -2.20
CA GLU A 41 3.38 0.26 -2.58
C GLU A 41 4.54 -0.36 -1.80
N ILE A 42 4.28 -1.49 -1.15
CA ILE A 42 5.30 -2.32 -0.49
C ILE A 42 5.19 -3.74 -1.04
N THR A 43 6.27 -4.22 -1.67
CA THR A 43 6.33 -5.62 -2.10
C THR A 43 6.76 -6.53 -0.94
N LEU A 44 6.57 -7.85 -1.09
CA LEU A 44 7.06 -8.81 -0.10
C LEU A 44 8.59 -8.77 0.03
N THR A 45 9.29 -8.52 -1.08
CA THR A 45 10.74 -8.30 -1.09
C THR A 45 11.11 -7.05 -0.30
N ASP A 46 10.41 -5.93 -0.53
CA ASP A 46 10.68 -4.68 0.18
C ASP A 46 10.48 -4.84 1.69
N LEU A 47 9.38 -5.48 2.10
CA LEU A 47 9.11 -5.77 3.50
C LEU A 47 10.20 -6.66 4.11
N GLN A 48 10.59 -7.74 3.42
CA GLN A 48 11.62 -8.65 3.91
C GLN A 48 12.97 -7.96 4.11
N GLN A 49 13.38 -7.12 3.15
CA GLN A 49 14.62 -6.33 3.25
C GLN A 49 14.54 -5.23 4.31
N LEU A 50 13.38 -4.59 4.48
CA LEU A 50 13.17 -3.56 5.48
C LEU A 50 13.33 -4.15 6.90
N ILE A 51 12.65 -5.26 7.20
CA ILE A 51 12.78 -5.96 8.49
C ILE A 51 14.21 -6.44 8.72
N ARG A 52 14.84 -7.03 7.70
CA ARG A 52 16.24 -7.47 7.76
C ARG A 52 17.16 -6.29 8.12
N LYS A 53 17.02 -5.17 7.44
CA LYS A 53 17.83 -3.97 7.67
C LYS A 53 17.68 -3.44 9.09
N MET A 54 16.46 -3.46 9.63
CA MET A 54 16.21 -2.93 10.98
C MET A 54 16.74 -3.85 12.07
N TYR A 55 16.60 -5.17 11.92
CA TYR A 55 16.61 -6.08 13.08
C TYR A 55 17.51 -7.33 12.97
N MET A 56 18.10 -7.62 11.80
CA MET A 56 18.76 -8.92 11.54
C MET A 56 19.78 -9.34 12.60
N GLU A 57 20.66 -8.45 13.06
CA GLU A 57 21.73 -8.82 14.00
C GLU A 57 21.18 -9.35 15.33
N LYS A 58 20.21 -8.63 15.93
CA LYS A 58 19.56 -9.06 17.18
C LYS A 58 18.68 -10.29 16.99
N ASP A 59 18.06 -10.43 15.81
CA ASP A 59 17.19 -11.58 15.52
C ASP A 59 17.99 -12.87 15.37
N VAL A 60 19.15 -12.80 14.70
CA VAL A 60 20.09 -13.92 14.62
C VAL A 60 20.63 -14.28 16.00
N ALA A 61 20.98 -13.28 16.83
CA ALA A 61 21.46 -13.53 18.18
C ALA A 61 20.41 -14.21 19.08
N ARG A 62 19.12 -13.85 18.90
CA ARG A 62 17.98 -14.47 19.60
C ARG A 62 17.65 -15.87 19.08
N GLY A 63 17.98 -16.16 17.82
CA GLY A 63 17.76 -17.45 17.19
C GLY A 63 16.31 -17.72 16.78
N ILE A 64 16.09 -18.83 16.08
CA ILE A 64 14.78 -19.23 15.54
C ILE A 64 13.77 -19.45 16.67
N ASP A 65 14.14 -20.21 17.70
CA ASP A 65 13.20 -20.56 18.79
C ASP A 65 12.71 -19.32 19.54
N GLY A 66 13.63 -18.41 19.89
CA GLY A 66 13.27 -17.13 20.51
C GLY A 66 12.43 -16.25 19.59
N THR A 67 12.69 -16.28 18.29
CA THR A 67 11.88 -15.53 17.31
C THR A 67 10.48 -16.11 17.14
N PHE A 68 10.37 -17.43 17.16
CA PHE A 68 9.08 -18.10 17.10
C PHE A 68 8.20 -17.76 18.31
N LEU A 69 8.78 -17.66 19.51
CA LEU A 69 8.01 -17.24 20.70
C LEU A 69 7.40 -15.85 20.54
N TRP A 70 8.16 -14.88 20.01
CA TRP A 70 7.62 -13.54 19.70
C TRP A 70 6.52 -13.60 18.65
N LEU A 71 6.65 -14.39 17.59
CA LEU A 71 5.56 -14.56 16.61
C LEU A 71 4.27 -15.07 17.30
N ILE A 72 4.38 -16.01 18.23
CA ILE A 72 3.21 -16.55 18.94
C ILE A 72 2.58 -15.51 19.87
N GLU A 73 3.37 -14.63 20.47
CA GLU A 73 2.89 -13.49 21.25
C GLU A 73 1.97 -12.60 20.40
N GLU A 74 2.44 -12.16 19.22
CA GLU A 74 1.66 -11.33 18.29
C GLU A 74 0.41 -12.04 17.77
N VAL A 75 0.46 -13.36 17.58
CA VAL A 75 -0.74 -14.14 17.21
C VAL A 75 -1.78 -14.09 18.34
N GLY A 76 -1.34 -14.04 19.60
CA GLY A 76 -2.20 -13.84 20.76
C GLY A 76 -2.80 -12.43 20.83
N GLU A 77 -2.00 -11.41 20.50
CA GLU A 77 -2.48 -10.02 20.42
C GLU A 77 -3.50 -9.85 19.28
N LEU A 78 -3.19 -10.41 18.10
CA LEU A 78 -4.14 -10.48 16.98
C LEU A 78 -5.44 -11.21 17.36
N ALA A 79 -5.37 -12.33 18.07
CA ALA A 79 -6.56 -13.04 18.52
C ALA A 79 -7.43 -12.18 19.45
N SER A 80 -6.80 -11.36 20.30
CA SER A 80 -7.50 -10.43 21.19
C SER A 80 -8.14 -9.28 20.40
N ALA A 81 -7.39 -8.68 19.47
CA ALA A 81 -7.89 -7.62 18.59
C ALA A 81 -9.04 -8.09 17.68
N LEU A 82 -9.02 -9.35 17.22
CA LEU A 82 -10.11 -9.92 16.42
C LEU A 82 -11.40 -10.08 17.23
N ARG A 83 -11.31 -10.39 18.52
CA ARG A 83 -12.49 -10.61 19.39
C ARG A 83 -13.16 -9.30 19.78
N GLU A 84 -12.37 -8.31 20.18
CA GLU A 84 -12.86 -7.11 20.87
C GLU A 84 -12.24 -5.80 20.36
N GLY A 85 -11.27 -5.86 19.45
CA GLY A 85 -10.52 -4.69 19.00
C GLY A 85 -11.21 -3.85 17.92
N THR A 86 -10.76 -2.61 17.85
CA THR A 86 -11.04 -1.65 16.79
C THR A 86 -10.49 -2.12 15.44
N LYS A 87 -10.86 -1.43 14.35
CA LYS A 87 -10.32 -1.76 13.02
C LYS A 87 -8.82 -1.47 12.97
N GLU A 88 -8.40 -0.42 13.66
CA GLU A 88 -7.04 0.07 13.75
C GLU A 88 -6.16 -0.94 14.49
N GLU A 89 -6.58 -1.43 15.65
CA GLU A 89 -5.89 -2.50 16.39
C GLU A 89 -5.77 -3.76 15.54
N ARG A 90 -6.86 -4.24 14.93
CA ARG A 90 -6.79 -5.40 14.02
C ARG A 90 -5.80 -5.21 12.88
N SER A 91 -5.69 -3.98 12.35
CA SER A 91 -4.74 -3.68 11.28
C SER A 91 -3.30 -3.68 11.77
N ALA A 92 -3.04 -3.18 12.99
CA ALA A 92 -1.73 -3.19 13.62
C ALA A 92 -1.28 -4.64 13.90
N GLU A 93 -2.10 -5.42 14.58
CA GLU A 93 -1.75 -6.80 14.93
C GLU A 93 -1.57 -7.70 13.70
N CYS A 94 -2.33 -7.47 12.61
CA CYS A 94 -2.09 -8.17 11.35
C CYS A 94 -0.70 -7.84 10.78
N ALA A 95 -0.26 -6.58 10.89
CA ALA A 95 1.04 -6.15 10.41
C ALA A 95 2.16 -6.73 11.28
N ASP A 96 1.99 -6.78 12.59
CA ASP A 96 2.99 -7.32 13.52
C ASP A 96 3.17 -8.83 13.34
N VAL A 97 2.09 -9.61 13.22
CA VAL A 97 2.19 -11.04 12.86
C VAL A 97 2.95 -11.25 11.56
N LEU A 98 2.68 -10.44 10.53
CA LEU A 98 3.40 -10.53 9.27
C LEU A 98 4.90 -10.16 9.43
N ALA A 99 5.20 -9.10 10.18
CA ALA A 99 6.56 -8.65 10.44
C ALA A 99 7.38 -9.75 11.15
N TRP A 100 6.82 -10.41 12.15
CA TRP A 100 7.51 -11.48 12.87
C TRP A 100 7.65 -12.77 12.04
N LEU A 101 6.69 -13.10 11.18
CA LEU A 101 6.87 -14.18 10.20
C LEU A 101 8.03 -13.88 9.25
N VAL A 102 8.12 -12.64 8.76
CA VAL A 102 9.24 -12.16 7.94
C VAL A 102 10.56 -12.22 8.69
N THR A 103 10.57 -11.87 9.99
CA THR A 103 11.75 -12.01 10.84
C THR A 103 12.23 -13.45 10.92
N ILE A 104 11.34 -14.43 11.14
CA ILE A 104 11.70 -15.85 11.13
C ILE A 104 12.30 -16.26 9.79
N ALA A 105 11.70 -15.84 8.67
CA ALA A 105 12.20 -16.16 7.34
C ALA A 105 13.62 -15.60 7.11
N ASN A 106 13.89 -14.38 7.58
CA ASN A 106 15.21 -13.76 7.53
C ASN A 106 16.26 -14.55 8.32
N VAL A 107 15.93 -14.99 9.54
CA VAL A 107 16.81 -15.80 10.40
C VAL A 107 17.02 -17.19 9.81
N ALA A 108 15.98 -17.79 9.21
CA ALA A 108 16.04 -19.11 8.58
C ALA A 108 16.68 -19.11 7.19
N GLY A 109 17.02 -17.94 6.63
CA GLY A 109 17.58 -17.82 5.28
C GLY A 109 16.60 -18.18 4.15
N VAL A 110 15.30 -17.97 4.39
CA VAL A 110 14.23 -18.25 3.42
C VAL A 110 13.89 -16.98 2.63
N ASP A 111 13.96 -17.04 1.30
CA ASP A 111 13.39 -16.00 0.43
C ASP A 111 11.86 -16.18 0.35
N LEU A 112 11.11 -15.23 0.92
CA LEU A 112 9.65 -15.34 0.99
C LEU A 112 8.99 -15.10 -0.37
N THR A 113 9.51 -14.17 -1.17
CA THR A 113 8.96 -13.90 -2.50
C THR A 113 9.08 -15.13 -3.37
N GLU A 114 10.23 -15.78 -3.37
CA GLU A 114 10.44 -17.05 -4.06
C GLU A 114 9.56 -18.17 -3.50
N ALA A 115 9.50 -18.33 -2.17
CA ALA A 115 8.70 -19.39 -1.54
C ALA A 115 7.20 -19.25 -1.85
N VAL A 116 6.67 -18.03 -1.78
CA VAL A 116 5.27 -17.72 -2.09
C VAL A 116 5.00 -17.90 -3.59
N ALA A 117 5.87 -17.40 -4.47
CA ALA A 117 5.71 -17.56 -5.91
C ALA A 117 5.72 -19.04 -6.33
N ARG A 118 6.65 -19.84 -5.78
CA ARG A 118 6.72 -21.28 -6.04
C ARG A 118 5.47 -22.02 -5.56
N LYS A 119 4.91 -21.63 -4.42
CA LYS A 119 3.77 -22.34 -3.81
C LYS A 119 2.42 -21.91 -4.38
N TYR A 120 2.21 -20.62 -4.57
CA TYR A 120 0.90 -20.03 -4.89
C TYR A 120 0.87 -19.21 -6.18
N GLY A 121 2.02 -18.96 -6.82
CA GLY A 121 2.12 -18.08 -8.00
C GLY A 121 1.44 -18.62 -9.26
N SER A 122 1.15 -19.92 -9.32
CA SER A 122 0.46 -20.56 -10.45
C SER A 122 -0.94 -21.08 -10.11
N GLY A 123 -1.53 -20.66 -8.98
CA GLY A 123 -2.83 -21.12 -8.50
C GLY A 123 -2.74 -22.02 -7.27
N CYS A 124 -3.86 -22.63 -6.89
CA CYS A 124 -3.99 -23.52 -5.75
C CYS A 124 -2.96 -24.68 -5.83
N PRO A 125 -2.17 -24.95 -4.77
CA PRO A 125 -1.21 -26.06 -4.77
C PRO A 125 -1.83 -27.44 -5.03
N GLY A 126 -3.09 -27.64 -4.63
CA GLY A 126 -3.79 -28.92 -4.76
C GLY A 126 -4.41 -29.14 -6.13
N CYS A 127 -5.27 -28.21 -6.58
CA CYS A 127 -6.03 -28.37 -7.82
C CYS A 127 -5.51 -27.57 -9.01
N GLY A 128 -4.48 -26.75 -8.83
CA GLY A 128 -3.85 -25.93 -9.89
C GLY A 128 -4.70 -24.76 -10.40
N ARG A 129 -5.90 -24.53 -9.85
CA ARG A 129 -6.80 -23.44 -10.28
C ARG A 129 -6.55 -22.18 -9.46
N PHE A 130 -6.69 -21.00 -10.09
CA PHE A 130 -6.63 -19.71 -9.38
C PHE A 130 -7.77 -19.53 -8.38
N VAL A 131 -8.94 -20.08 -8.68
CA VAL A 131 -10.04 -20.24 -7.71
C VAL A 131 -10.08 -21.71 -7.30
N CYS A 132 -9.75 -21.96 -6.04
CA CYS A 132 -9.66 -23.31 -5.48
C CYS A 132 -11.00 -24.04 -5.57
N THR A 133 -10.95 -25.35 -5.87
CA THR A 133 -12.11 -26.27 -5.88
C THR A 133 -11.81 -27.57 -5.14
N CYS A 134 -10.77 -27.57 -4.28
CA CYS A 134 -10.47 -28.72 -3.42
C CYS A 134 -11.62 -28.93 -2.43
N PRO A 135 -11.89 -30.18 -2.01
CA PRO A 135 -12.85 -30.45 -0.93
C PRO A 135 -12.42 -29.76 0.38
N ASP A 136 -13.37 -29.27 1.16
CA ASP A 136 -13.13 -28.57 2.44
C ASP A 136 -12.47 -29.46 3.52
N ALA A 137 -12.49 -30.78 3.33
CA ALA A 137 -12.00 -31.77 4.30
C ALA A 137 -10.47 -31.91 4.34
N GLY A 138 -9.70 -31.15 3.54
CA GLY A 138 -8.24 -31.24 3.50
C GLY A 138 -7.56 -29.90 3.31
N LYS A 139 -6.27 -29.84 3.65
CA LYS A 139 -5.40 -28.78 3.14
C LYS A 139 -5.40 -28.89 1.61
N PRO A 140 -5.53 -27.78 0.85
CA PRO A 140 -5.22 -27.81 -0.57
C PRO A 140 -3.80 -28.31 -0.80
#